data_AF-A0A6S6TXP1-F1
#
_entry.id   AF-A0A6S6TXP1-F1
#
_cell.length_a   1.000
_cell.length_b   1.000
_cell.length_c   1.000
_cell.angle_alpha   90.00
_cell.angle_beta   90.00
_cell.angle_gamma   90.00
#
_symmetry.space_group_name_H-M   'P 1'
#
loop_
_entity.id
_entity.type
_entity.pdbx_description
1 polymer ?
#
loop_
_entity_poly.entity_id
_entity_poly.type
_entity_poly.pdbx_seq_one_letter_code
_entity_poly.pdbx_strand_id
1 'polypeptide(L)' 'DPHPSPLSAYRGFWGSKPFSRTNEYLSQHHSKVIDWQLN' A
#
# COMPACT_ATOMS: atom_id res chain seq x y z
N ASP A 1 9.14 6.93 -0.53
CA ASP A 1 7.77 7.01 -1.07
C ASP A 1 7.13 8.36 -0.85
N PRO A 2 6.26 8.81 -1.77
CA PRO A 2 5.46 10.01 -1.61
C PRO A 2 4.61 9.95 -0.33
N HIS A 3 4.63 11.02 0.46
CA HIS A 3 3.95 11.08 1.75
C HIS A 3 2.42 11.26 1.58
N PRO A 4 1.57 10.66 2.43
CA PRO A 4 0.10 10.75 2.34
C PRO A 4 -0.50 12.12 2.66
N SER A 5 0.30 13.05 3.19
CA SER A 5 -0.15 14.42 3.49
C SER A 5 -0.78 15.08 2.26
N PRO A 6 -1.88 15.85 2.41
CA PRO A 6 -2.52 16.54 1.30
C PRO A 6 -1.56 17.37 0.44
N LEU A 7 -0.52 17.96 1.05
CA LEU A 7 0.47 18.80 0.38
C LEU A 7 1.36 18.03 -0.63
N SER A 8 1.49 16.70 -0.48
CA SER A 8 2.38 15.86 -1.28
C SER A 8 1.72 14.62 -1.88
N ALA A 9 0.47 14.32 -1.53
CA ALA A 9 -0.20 13.10 -1.97
C ALA A 9 -0.35 13.00 -3.51
N TYR A 10 -0.59 14.13 -4.20
CA TYR A 10 -0.67 14.19 -5.67
C TYR A 10 0.66 13.95 -6.38
N ARG A 11 1.79 14.04 -5.67
CA ARG A 11 3.13 13.78 -6.23
C ARG A 11 3.46 12.28 -6.31
N GLY A 12 2.48 11.41 -6.03
CA GLY A 12 2.59 9.97 -6.27
C GLY A 12 2.06 9.06 -5.17
N PHE A 13 1.43 9.59 -4.11
CA PHE A 13 0.75 8.74 -3.14
C PHE A 13 -0.55 8.18 -3.74
N TRP A 14 -1.34 9.04 -4.42
CA TRP A 14 -2.51 8.59 -5.18
C TRP A 14 -2.06 7.67 -6.32
N GLY A 15 -2.56 6.44 -6.34
CA GLY A 15 -2.18 5.41 -7.32
C GLY A 15 -0.97 4.54 -6.93
N SER A 16 -0.28 4.82 -5.82
CA SER A 16 0.86 4.01 -5.35
C SER A 16 0.47 2.58 -4.92
N LYS A 17 -0.82 2.36 -4.59
CA LYS A 17 -1.43 1.09 -4.19
C LYS A 17 -0.61 0.34 -3.11
N PRO A 18 -0.26 0.98 -1.98
CA PRO A 18 0.67 0.40 -1.00
C PRO A 18 0.12 -0.90 -0.40
N PHE A 19 -1.18 -0.95 -0.09
CA PHE A 19 -1.81 -2.12 0.52
C PHE A 19 -1.77 -3.38 -0.36
N SER A 20 -2.14 -3.24 -1.64
CA SER A 20 -2.14 -4.40 -2.56
C SER A 20 -0.71 -4.83 -2.90
N ARG A 21 0.21 -3.88 -3.13
CA ARG A 21 1.63 -4.19 -3.42
C ARG A 21 2.30 -4.89 -2.26
N THR A 22 2.00 -4.50 -1.01
CA THR A 22 2.47 -5.23 0.17
C THR A 22 1.94 -6.66 0.19
N ASN A 23 0.65 -6.88 -0.10
CA ASN A 23 0.08 -8.22 -0.13
C ASN A 23 0.64 -9.07 -1.29
N GLU A 24 0.87 -8.49 -2.47
CA GLU A 24 1.55 -9.15 -3.59
C GLU A 24 2.95 -9.61 -3.18
N TYR A 25 3.72 -8.73 -2.53
CA TYR A 25 5.04 -9.05 -2.02
C TYR A 25 4.99 -10.20 -1.00
N LEU A 26 4.08 -10.14 -0.02
CA LEU A 26 3.92 -11.19 0.99
C LEU A 26 3.54 -12.53 0.34
N SER A 27 2.62 -12.51 -0.63
CA SER A 27 2.21 -13.70 -1.35
C SER A 27 3.37 -14.33 -2.15
N GLN A 28 4.22 -13.52 -2.79
CA GLN A 28 5.41 -14.01 -3.51
C GLN A 28 6.43 -14.67 -2.56
N HIS A 29 6.48 -14.21 -1.31
CA HIS A 29 7.38 -14.73 -0.28
C HIS A 29 6.72 -15.79 0.61
N HIS A 30 5.59 -16.38 0.18
CA HIS A 30 4.84 -17.40 0.93
C HIS A 30 4.48 -16.95 2.37
N SER A 31 4.40 -15.64 2.58
CA SER A 31 4.00 -15.03 3.83
C SER A 31 2.50 -14.75 3.84
N LYS A 32 1.89 -14.78 5.02
CA LYS A 32 0.47 -14.49 5.16
C LYS A 32 0.17 -13.05 4.74
N VAL A 33 -0.80 -12.86 3.85
CA VAL A 33 -1.29 -11.53 3.46
C VAL A 33 -2.02 -10.84 4.60
N ILE A 34 -2.03 -9.50 4.59
CA ILE A 34 -2.67 -8.69 5.63
C ILE A 34 -4.08 -8.32 5.17
N ASP A 35 -5.06 -8.50 6.05
CA ASP A 35 -6.40 -7.93 5.88
C ASP A 35 -6.39 -6.48 6.35
N TRP A 36 -6.68 -5.57 5.42
CA TRP A 36 -6.67 -4.12 5.65
C TRP A 36 -8.07 -3.55 5.87
N GLN A 37 -9.12 -4.38 5.85
CA GLN A 37 -10.48 -3.93 6.12
C GLN A 37 -10.61 -3.49 7.58
N LEU A 38 -11.01 -2.24 7.78
CA LEU A 38 -11.33 -1.69 9.10
C LEU A 38 -12.84 -1.80 9.27
N ASN A 39 -13.28 -2.78 10.05
CA ASN A 39 -14.68 -2.96 10.43
C ASN A 39 -15.05 -2.09 11.64
#